data_AF-A0A2H0RZD1-F1
#
_entry.id   AF-A0A2H0RZD1-F1
#
_cell.length_a   1.000
_cell.length_b   1.000
_cell.length_c   1.000
_cell.angle_alpha   90.00
_cell.angle_beta   90.00
_cell.angle_gamma   90.00
#
_symmetry.space_group_name_H-M   'P 1'
#
loop_
_entity.id
_entity.type
_entity.pdbx_description
1 polymer ?
#
loop_
_entity_poly.entity_id
_entity_poly.type
_entity_poly.pdbx_seq_one_letter_code
_entity_poly.pdbx_strand_id
1 'polypeptide(L)'
;MQQRFPEGALEVHGVLQRAELSAVRRGTHVLYQDGDIVLYVESPTIGLQAYEGQDIYLVGTVEKNVDDSDVHVLVVTEVRGQSDAEKEWVIPALSVTFHAPSAWVRHGDRSRVYFTESGSFLPIVGIDSSTDPLPFSGDFLVVDGIPAVRVFHEEHGGQQVYIEREKDGLVVTLTQGGAEDAAVRSAFLRLLRTMDIDGGGVSNSPRFSSGSLMPCGGPHGLLCPEGEFCAFSSLGEETGICILQSTTSS
;
A
#
# COMPACT_ATOMS: atom_id res chain seq x y z
N MET A 1 -6.14 -31.04 -3.76
CA MET A 1 -6.47 -31.38 -5.17
C MET A 1 -6.54 -30.03 -5.88
N GLN A 2 -5.61 -29.70 -6.78
CA GLN A 2 -5.61 -28.37 -7.42
C GLN A 2 -6.81 -28.26 -8.39
N GLN A 3 -7.65 -27.25 -8.17
CA GLN A 3 -8.77 -26.94 -9.03
C GLN A 3 -8.24 -26.40 -10.37
N ARG A 4 -8.56 -27.10 -11.48
CA ARG A 4 -8.20 -26.64 -12.82
C ARG A 4 -9.36 -25.88 -13.43
N PHE A 5 -9.12 -24.62 -13.79
CA PHE A 5 -10.07 -23.81 -14.55
C PHE A 5 -9.92 -24.10 -16.05
N PRO A 6 -11.01 -24.14 -16.82
CA PRO A 6 -10.93 -24.20 -18.27
C PRO A 6 -10.32 -22.90 -18.81
N GLU A 7 -9.52 -22.99 -19.87
CA GLU A 7 -9.03 -21.82 -20.61
C GLU A 7 -10.21 -21.02 -21.19
N GLY A 8 -10.07 -19.70 -21.25
CA GLY A 8 -11.09 -18.79 -21.77
C GLY A 8 -11.60 -17.78 -20.73
N ALA A 9 -12.68 -17.08 -21.07
CA ALA A 9 -13.23 -16.03 -20.22
C ALA A 9 -13.70 -16.58 -18.87
N LEU A 10 -13.26 -15.95 -17.79
CA LEU A 10 -13.61 -16.33 -16.43
C LEU A 10 -13.91 -15.08 -15.59
N GLU A 11 -14.93 -15.21 -14.75
CA GLU A 11 -15.15 -14.36 -13.60
C GLU A 11 -14.92 -15.21 -12.34
N VAL A 12 -14.04 -14.76 -11.45
CA VAL A 12 -13.64 -15.50 -10.26
C VAL A 12 -13.51 -14.56 -9.06
N HIS A 13 -13.86 -15.04 -7.88
CA HIS A 13 -13.81 -14.27 -6.64
C HIS A 13 -12.69 -14.78 -5.73
N GLY A 14 -12.06 -13.92 -4.93
CA GLY A 14 -11.15 -14.36 -3.87
C GLY A 14 -10.20 -13.28 -3.40
N VAL A 15 -9.30 -13.67 -2.51
CA VAL A 15 -8.32 -12.75 -1.92
C VAL A 15 -7.10 -12.67 -2.81
N LEU A 16 -6.79 -11.47 -3.29
CA LEU A 16 -5.60 -11.24 -4.13
C LEU A 16 -4.38 -10.98 -3.26
N GLN A 17 -3.28 -11.68 -3.50
CA GLN A 17 -2.00 -11.41 -2.85
C GLN A 17 -0.87 -11.33 -3.87
N ARG A 18 0.26 -10.73 -3.47
CA ARG A 18 1.46 -10.70 -4.29
C ARG A 18 2.05 -12.10 -4.42
N ALA A 19 2.44 -12.49 -5.62
CA ALA A 19 3.12 -13.75 -5.84
C ALA A 19 4.60 -13.63 -5.48
N GLU A 20 5.20 -14.71 -4.97
CA GLU A 20 6.65 -14.81 -4.85
C GLU A 20 7.31 -14.68 -6.22
N LEU A 21 8.51 -14.07 -6.29
CA LEU A 21 9.24 -13.91 -7.53
C LEU A 21 9.57 -15.28 -8.15
N SER A 22 9.32 -15.42 -9.45
CA SER A 22 9.66 -16.63 -10.20
C SER A 22 10.19 -16.26 -11.58
N ALA A 23 11.24 -16.96 -12.00
CA ALA A 23 11.83 -16.78 -13.33
C ALA A 23 11.12 -17.58 -14.43
N VAL A 24 10.29 -18.55 -14.04
CA VAL A 24 9.72 -19.57 -14.95
C VAL A 24 8.20 -19.61 -14.94
N ARG A 25 7.56 -18.71 -14.19
CA ARG A 25 6.12 -18.71 -13.95
C ARG A 25 5.55 -17.32 -14.18
N ARG A 26 4.38 -17.27 -14.81
CA ARG A 26 3.59 -16.05 -15.03
C ARG A 26 2.72 -15.70 -13.81
N GLY A 27 2.20 -14.49 -13.80
CA GLY A 27 1.42 -13.94 -12.68
C GLY A 27 2.26 -13.14 -11.71
N THR A 28 1.95 -11.86 -11.58
CA THR A 28 2.52 -10.98 -10.55
C THR A 28 1.85 -11.18 -9.19
N HIS A 29 0.64 -11.74 -9.20
CA HIS A 29 -0.20 -11.97 -8.04
C HIS A 29 -0.74 -13.41 -8.04
N VAL A 30 -1.29 -13.82 -6.91
CA VAL A 30 -1.98 -15.09 -6.69
C VAL A 30 -3.36 -14.79 -6.11
N LEU A 31 -4.37 -15.51 -6.59
CA LEU A 31 -5.72 -15.48 -6.05
C LEU A 31 -5.91 -16.68 -5.13
N TYR A 32 -6.36 -16.42 -3.90
CA TYR A 32 -6.69 -17.43 -2.91
C TYR A 32 -8.20 -17.59 -2.75
N GLN A 33 -8.65 -18.84 -2.64
CA GLN A 33 -9.98 -19.20 -2.18
C GLN A 33 -9.84 -20.25 -1.08
N ASP A 34 -10.48 -20.04 0.08
CA ASP A 34 -10.42 -20.95 1.22
C ASP A 34 -9.00 -21.35 1.67
N GLY A 35 -8.02 -20.46 1.46
CA GLY A 35 -6.60 -20.66 1.78
C GLY A 35 -5.78 -21.40 0.72
N ASP A 36 -6.41 -21.90 -0.34
CA ASP A 36 -5.73 -22.56 -1.45
C ASP A 36 -5.49 -21.58 -2.61
N ILE A 37 -4.33 -21.71 -3.28
CA ILE A 37 -4.05 -20.98 -4.51
C ILE A 37 -4.91 -21.56 -5.64
N VAL A 38 -5.78 -20.73 -6.20
CA VAL A 38 -6.64 -21.14 -7.31
C VAL A 38 -6.09 -20.72 -8.66
N LEU A 39 -5.53 -19.52 -8.77
CA LEU A 39 -5.00 -18.95 -10.01
C LEU A 39 -3.82 -18.02 -9.72
N TYR A 40 -2.85 -18.01 -10.64
CA TYR A 40 -1.95 -16.88 -10.78
C TYR A 40 -2.67 -15.74 -11.50
N VAL A 41 -2.29 -14.51 -11.25
CA VAL A 41 -3.00 -13.32 -11.74
C VAL A 41 -1.99 -12.30 -12.27
N GLU A 42 -2.25 -11.78 -13.46
CA GLU A 42 -1.54 -10.63 -14.01
C GLU A 42 -2.51 -9.71 -14.76
N SER A 43 -2.13 -8.46 -14.94
CA SER A 43 -2.86 -7.55 -15.81
C SER A 43 -1.88 -6.63 -16.55
N PRO A 44 -2.04 -6.46 -17.86
CA PRO A 44 -1.23 -5.51 -18.63
C PRO A 44 -1.67 -4.06 -18.43
N THR A 45 -2.89 -3.82 -17.94
CA THR A 45 -3.52 -2.48 -17.90
C THR A 45 -3.95 -2.06 -16.50
N ILE A 46 -4.10 -2.98 -15.55
CA ILE A 46 -4.57 -2.70 -14.19
C ILE A 46 -3.42 -2.88 -13.20
N GLY A 47 -3.16 -1.86 -12.38
CA GLY A 47 -2.21 -1.94 -11.28
C GLY A 47 -2.74 -2.81 -10.13
N LEU A 48 -2.51 -4.13 -10.21
CA LEU A 48 -3.03 -5.10 -9.24
C LEU A 48 -2.56 -4.88 -7.79
N GLN A 49 -1.44 -4.19 -7.59
CA GLN A 49 -0.92 -3.83 -6.26
C GLN A 49 -1.90 -3.01 -5.40
N ALA A 50 -2.84 -2.28 -6.04
CA ALA A 50 -3.88 -1.55 -5.33
C ALA A 50 -4.91 -2.49 -4.64
N TYR A 51 -5.01 -3.74 -5.10
CA TYR A 51 -6.00 -4.71 -4.67
C TYR A 51 -5.41 -5.85 -3.84
N GLU A 52 -4.11 -5.80 -3.53
CA GLU A 52 -3.47 -6.74 -2.61
C GLU A 52 -4.19 -6.75 -1.24
N GLY A 53 -4.41 -7.94 -0.70
CA GLY A 53 -5.10 -8.19 0.56
C GLY A 53 -6.63 -8.09 0.50
N GLN A 54 -7.22 -7.70 -0.63
CA GLN A 54 -8.66 -7.53 -0.76
C GLN A 54 -9.34 -8.77 -1.33
N ASP A 55 -10.57 -9.02 -0.85
CA ASP A 55 -11.49 -10.01 -1.41
C ASP A 55 -12.29 -9.36 -2.56
N ILE A 56 -12.02 -9.81 -3.80
CA ILE A 56 -12.44 -9.13 -5.03
C ILE A 56 -12.94 -10.12 -6.08
N TYR A 57 -13.72 -9.64 -7.04
CA TYR A 57 -14.08 -10.34 -8.26
C TYR A 57 -13.14 -9.94 -9.39
N LEU A 58 -12.46 -10.89 -10.00
CA LEU A 58 -11.62 -10.66 -11.17
C LEU A 58 -12.32 -11.18 -12.42
N VAL A 59 -12.34 -10.36 -13.46
CA VAL A 59 -12.83 -10.72 -14.78
C VAL A 59 -11.66 -10.67 -15.75
N GLY A 60 -11.47 -11.76 -16.48
CA GLY A 60 -10.34 -11.88 -17.40
C GLY A 60 -10.41 -13.13 -18.26
N THR A 61 -9.26 -13.46 -18.85
CA THR A 61 -9.09 -14.69 -19.64
C THR A 61 -8.11 -15.61 -18.93
N VAL A 62 -8.51 -16.85 -18.68
CA VAL A 62 -7.64 -17.90 -18.17
C VAL A 62 -6.79 -18.43 -19.31
N GLU A 63 -5.48 -18.39 -19.08
CA GLU A 63 -4.45 -18.92 -19.97
C GLU A 63 -3.59 -19.93 -19.21
N LYS A 64 -2.89 -20.77 -19.96
CA LYS A 64 -1.87 -21.65 -19.39
C LYS A 64 -0.70 -20.84 -18.83
N ASN A 65 -0.13 -21.36 -17.76
CA ASN A 65 1.17 -20.90 -17.28
C ASN A 65 2.29 -21.38 -18.21
N VAL A 66 3.52 -20.90 -17.98
CA VAL A 66 4.70 -21.31 -18.76
C VAL A 66 5.04 -22.78 -18.49
N ASP A 67 4.91 -23.22 -17.23
CA ASP A 67 4.98 -24.62 -16.83
C ASP A 67 3.56 -25.22 -16.75
N ASP A 68 3.30 -26.30 -17.50
CA ASP A 68 2.01 -27.01 -17.51
C ASP A 68 1.67 -27.70 -16.15
N SER A 69 2.64 -27.80 -15.24
CA SER A 69 2.45 -28.32 -13.88
C SER A 69 1.97 -27.26 -12.88
N ASP A 70 2.14 -25.97 -13.19
CA ASP A 70 1.64 -24.86 -12.38
C ASP A 70 0.13 -24.64 -12.54
N VAL A 71 -0.48 -23.91 -11.59
CA VAL A 71 -1.85 -23.43 -11.76
C VAL A 71 -1.93 -22.39 -12.88
N HIS A 72 -3.09 -22.30 -13.51
CA HIS A 72 -3.33 -21.40 -14.64
C HIS A 72 -3.20 -19.93 -14.24
N VAL A 73 -3.05 -19.07 -15.25
CA VAL A 73 -2.93 -17.62 -15.09
C VAL A 73 -4.21 -16.97 -15.58
N LEU A 74 -4.81 -16.11 -14.76
CA LEU A 74 -5.85 -15.20 -15.16
C LEU A 74 -5.22 -13.88 -15.62
N VAL A 75 -5.37 -13.56 -16.90
CA VAL A 75 -5.06 -12.24 -17.45
C VAL A 75 -6.27 -11.34 -17.24
N VAL A 76 -6.18 -10.49 -16.23
CA VAL A 76 -7.29 -9.64 -15.75
C VAL A 76 -7.47 -8.43 -16.65
N THR A 77 -8.69 -8.27 -17.14
CA THR A 77 -9.13 -7.10 -17.91
C THR A 77 -10.01 -6.16 -17.10
N GLU A 78 -10.60 -6.64 -16.01
CA GLU A 78 -11.48 -5.86 -15.14
C GLU A 78 -11.45 -6.43 -13.71
N VAL A 79 -11.43 -5.55 -12.71
CA VAL A 79 -11.61 -5.90 -11.30
C VAL A 79 -12.97 -5.39 -10.87
N ARG A 80 -13.85 -6.31 -10.48
CA ARG A 80 -15.14 -6.09 -9.83
C ARG A 80 -14.99 -6.46 -8.36
N GLY A 81 -15.96 -6.13 -7.53
CA GLY A 81 -15.88 -6.42 -6.10
C GLY A 81 -15.65 -5.16 -5.28
N GLN A 82 -16.14 -5.27 -4.05
CA GLN A 82 -16.63 -4.21 -3.20
C GLN A 82 -15.53 -3.19 -2.87
N SER A 83 -15.29 -2.24 -3.78
CA SER A 83 -15.02 -0.89 -3.34
C SER A 83 -16.26 -0.52 -2.53
N ASP A 84 -16.18 -0.61 -1.21
CA ASP A 84 -16.98 0.27 -0.37
C ASP A 84 -16.89 1.63 -1.04
N ALA A 85 -18.00 2.08 -1.63
CA ALA A 85 -17.98 3.09 -2.69
C ALA A 85 -16.97 4.17 -2.31
N GLU A 86 -15.88 4.31 -3.06
CA GLU A 86 -14.82 5.18 -2.59
C GLU A 86 -15.27 6.62 -2.66
N LYS A 87 -14.76 7.41 -1.73
CA LYS A 87 -15.02 8.84 -1.68
C LYS A 87 -13.73 9.58 -1.40
N GLU A 88 -13.55 10.68 -2.11
CA GLU A 88 -12.53 11.67 -1.77
C GLU A 88 -12.92 12.39 -0.48
N TRP A 89 -12.01 12.36 0.49
CA TRP A 89 -12.11 13.07 1.75
C TRP A 89 -11.21 14.28 1.72
N VAL A 90 -11.83 15.46 1.79
CA VAL A 90 -11.11 16.73 1.90
C VAL A 90 -11.12 17.18 3.36
N ILE A 91 -9.93 17.40 3.92
CA ILE A 91 -9.70 17.89 5.29
C ILE A 91 -9.01 19.26 5.22
N PRO A 92 -9.76 20.36 4.97
CA PRO A 92 -9.15 21.67 4.74
C PRO A 92 -8.33 22.20 5.91
N ALA A 93 -8.70 21.84 7.14
CA ALA A 93 -8.01 22.30 8.34
C ALA A 93 -6.59 21.73 8.48
N LEU A 94 -6.32 20.60 7.81
CA LEU A 94 -5.01 19.93 7.78
C LEU A 94 -4.32 20.05 6.41
N SER A 95 -4.95 20.70 5.43
CA SER A 95 -4.49 20.76 4.03
C SER A 95 -4.25 19.37 3.44
N VAL A 96 -5.18 18.44 3.66
CA VAL A 96 -5.03 17.03 3.26
C VAL A 96 -6.25 16.60 2.46
N THR A 97 -6.03 15.93 1.33
CA THR A 97 -7.03 15.17 0.57
C THR A 97 -6.58 13.71 0.47
N PHE A 98 -7.51 12.75 0.40
CA PHE A 98 -7.22 11.33 0.19
C PHE A 98 -8.48 10.54 -0.20
N HIS A 99 -8.30 9.31 -0.67
CA HIS A 99 -9.40 8.37 -0.90
C HIS A 99 -9.51 7.35 0.22
N ALA A 100 -10.74 7.10 0.67
CA ALA A 100 -11.07 6.05 1.63
C ALA A 100 -12.53 5.60 1.44
N PRO A 101 -12.97 4.48 2.06
CA PRO A 101 -14.35 4.00 1.97
C PRO A 101 -15.38 5.08 2.29
N SER A 102 -16.45 5.21 1.49
CA SER A 102 -17.57 6.13 1.79
C SER A 102 -18.35 5.73 3.03
N ALA A 103 -18.26 4.47 3.44
CA ALA A 103 -18.87 3.97 4.67
C ALA A 103 -18.20 4.54 5.93
N TRP A 104 -17.01 5.12 5.81
CA TRP A 104 -16.37 5.79 6.93
C TRP A 104 -17.12 7.06 7.30
N VAL A 105 -17.27 7.28 8.60
CA VAL A 105 -17.89 8.48 9.16
C VAL A 105 -16.78 9.34 9.76
N ARG A 106 -16.66 10.56 9.25
CA ARG A 106 -15.71 11.56 9.76
C ARG A 106 -16.23 12.21 11.03
N HIS A 107 -15.35 12.35 12.00
CA HIS A 107 -15.53 13.09 13.25
C HIS A 107 -14.33 14.02 13.49
N GLY A 108 -14.46 14.91 14.48
CA GLY A 108 -13.36 15.79 14.92
C GLY A 108 -13.54 17.26 14.54
N ASP A 109 -12.46 18.03 14.72
CA ASP A 109 -12.43 19.49 14.60
C ASP A 109 -11.32 19.99 13.66
N ARG A 110 -10.73 21.17 13.97
CA ARG A 110 -9.66 21.80 13.18
C ARG A 110 -8.28 21.17 13.38
N SER A 111 -8.06 20.50 14.50
CA SER A 111 -6.73 19.99 14.91
C SER A 111 -6.62 18.48 14.83
N ARG A 112 -7.77 17.81 14.91
CA ARG A 112 -7.88 16.35 14.94
C ARG A 112 -9.09 15.92 14.15
N VAL A 113 -8.87 15.00 13.22
CA VAL A 113 -9.94 14.29 12.52
C VAL A 113 -9.79 12.81 12.80
N TYR A 114 -10.90 12.12 13.01
CA TYR A 114 -10.88 10.66 13.07
C TYR A 114 -12.07 10.07 12.34
N PHE A 115 -11.91 8.82 11.92
CA PHE A 115 -12.89 8.06 11.16
C PHE A 115 -13.34 6.86 11.98
N THR A 116 -14.63 6.56 11.90
CA THR A 116 -15.23 5.32 12.39
C THR A 116 -15.90 4.60 11.23
N GLU A 117 -16.15 3.31 11.36
CA GLU A 117 -17.10 2.64 10.47
C GLU A 117 -18.53 3.07 10.77
N SER A 118 -19.40 3.00 9.77
CA SER A 118 -20.84 3.27 9.95
C SER A 118 -21.42 2.33 11.02
N GLY A 119 -22.07 2.91 12.04
CA GLY A 119 -22.62 2.15 13.17
C GLY A 119 -21.64 1.81 14.29
N SER A 120 -20.35 2.15 14.14
CA SER A 120 -19.33 2.03 15.18
C SER A 120 -19.02 3.39 15.81
N PHE A 121 -18.65 3.37 17.09
CA PHE A 121 -18.11 4.54 17.82
C PHE A 121 -16.60 4.44 18.05
N LEU A 122 -15.98 3.33 17.64
CA LEU A 122 -14.54 3.12 17.82
C LEU A 122 -13.78 3.76 16.66
N PRO A 123 -12.81 4.66 16.93
CA PRO A 123 -11.95 5.20 15.90
C PRO A 123 -11.14 4.09 15.22
N ILE A 124 -11.09 4.12 13.89
CA ILE A 124 -10.26 3.23 13.08
C ILE A 124 -9.06 3.96 12.49
N VAL A 125 -9.23 5.24 12.09
CA VAL A 125 -8.14 6.08 11.60
C VAL A 125 -8.23 7.47 12.24
N GLY A 126 -7.12 7.97 12.77
CA GLY A 126 -6.96 9.35 13.23
C GLY A 126 -5.96 10.09 12.36
N ILE A 127 -6.18 11.39 12.15
CA ILE A 127 -5.25 12.31 11.51
C ILE A 127 -5.15 13.53 12.40
N ASP A 128 -3.97 13.75 12.96
CA ASP A 128 -3.68 14.80 13.92
C ASP A 128 -2.56 15.70 13.37
N SER A 129 -2.72 17.02 13.50
CA SER A 129 -1.55 17.92 13.41
C SER A 129 -0.64 17.67 14.60
N SER A 130 0.67 17.62 14.37
CA SER A 130 1.64 17.41 15.45
C SER A 130 2.78 18.43 15.37
N THR A 131 3.35 18.79 16.51
CA THR A 131 4.61 19.55 16.58
C THR A 131 5.77 18.67 17.01
N ASP A 132 5.52 17.37 17.21
CA ASP A 132 6.53 16.43 17.63
C ASP A 132 7.53 16.20 16.50
N PRO A 133 8.83 16.07 16.82
CA PRO A 133 9.80 15.68 15.81
C PRO A 133 9.48 14.27 15.28
N LEU A 134 9.92 13.98 14.05
CA LEU A 134 9.87 12.62 13.52
C LEU A 134 10.54 11.65 14.51
N PRO A 135 9.94 10.47 14.77
CA PRO A 135 10.57 9.45 15.58
C PRO A 135 11.95 9.05 15.04
N PHE A 136 12.92 8.85 15.93
CA PHE A 136 14.27 8.39 15.57
C PHE A 136 14.32 6.92 15.13
N SER A 137 13.24 6.18 15.30
CA SER A 137 13.13 4.75 15.01
C SER A 137 11.77 4.43 14.39
N GLY A 138 11.78 3.57 13.38
CA GLY A 138 10.59 3.14 12.64
C GLY A 138 10.96 2.78 11.20
N ASP A 139 9.95 2.40 10.42
CA ASP A 139 10.11 2.21 8.98
C ASP A 139 10.02 3.56 8.27
N PHE A 140 11.02 3.88 7.45
CA PHE A 140 10.94 5.07 6.60
C PHE A 140 9.96 4.84 5.44
N LEU A 141 9.22 5.87 5.06
CA LEU A 141 8.37 5.86 3.87
C LEU A 141 8.21 7.28 3.33
N VAL A 142 7.53 7.38 2.20
CA VAL A 142 7.21 8.64 1.53
C VAL A 142 5.70 8.71 1.33
N VAL A 143 5.09 9.84 1.70
CA VAL A 143 3.66 10.13 1.50
C VAL A 143 3.59 11.45 0.73
N ASP A 144 3.00 11.45 -0.46
CA ASP A 144 2.96 12.64 -1.33
C ASP A 144 4.34 13.28 -1.62
N GLY A 145 5.39 12.45 -1.77
CA GLY A 145 6.76 12.96 -1.92
C GLY A 145 7.40 13.49 -0.62
N ILE A 146 6.66 13.50 0.50
CA ILE A 146 7.11 13.98 1.80
C ILE A 146 7.69 12.84 2.65
N PRO A 147 8.87 13.02 3.28
CA PRO A 147 9.43 12.05 4.21
C PRO A 147 8.50 11.73 5.39
N ALA A 148 8.38 10.45 5.69
CA ALA A 148 7.58 9.96 6.79
C ALA A 148 8.23 8.77 7.51
N VAL A 149 7.85 8.57 8.77
CA VAL A 149 8.28 7.44 9.61
C VAL A 149 7.05 6.71 10.12
N ARG A 150 7.01 5.41 9.90
CA ARG A 150 5.98 4.50 10.39
C ARG A 150 6.48 3.77 11.64
N VAL A 151 5.66 3.79 12.68
CA VAL A 151 5.88 3.07 13.94
C VAL A 151 4.75 2.08 14.14
N PHE A 152 5.10 0.82 14.40
CA PHE A 152 4.15 -0.23 14.76
C PHE A 152 4.08 -0.37 16.27
N HIS A 153 2.87 -0.50 16.80
CA HIS A 153 2.59 -0.72 18.22
C HIS A 153 2.05 -2.14 18.39
N GLU A 154 2.96 -3.11 18.50
CA GLU A 154 2.65 -4.55 18.56
C GLU A 154 1.68 -4.90 19.70
N GLU A 155 1.75 -4.17 20.83
CA GLU A 155 0.92 -4.43 22.02
C GLU A 155 -0.59 -4.23 21.76
N HIS A 156 -0.96 -3.41 20.79
CA HIS A 156 -2.35 -3.05 20.49
C HIS A 156 -2.70 -3.16 19.00
N GLY A 157 -1.84 -3.74 18.17
CA GLY A 157 -2.06 -3.86 16.72
C GLY A 157 -2.19 -2.51 15.99
N GLY A 158 -1.79 -1.42 16.64
CA GLY A 158 -1.90 -0.06 16.11
C GLY A 158 -0.71 0.31 15.25
N GLN A 159 -0.91 1.28 14.36
CA GLN A 159 0.17 1.83 13.54
C GLN A 159 0.09 3.35 13.54
N GLN A 160 1.24 4.03 13.59
CA GLN A 160 1.32 5.47 13.42
C GLN A 160 2.26 5.81 12.28
N VAL A 161 1.90 6.79 11.46
CA VAL A 161 2.71 7.34 10.38
C VAL A 161 2.88 8.83 10.64
N TYR A 162 4.12 9.22 10.92
CA TYR A 162 4.54 10.59 11.15
C TYR A 162 5.04 11.18 9.84
N ILE A 163 4.45 12.27 9.37
CA ILE A 163 4.77 12.94 8.10
C ILE A 163 5.30 14.33 8.43
N GLU A 164 6.50 14.66 7.96
CA GLU A 164 7.17 15.93 8.26
C GLU A 164 6.73 17.05 7.31
N ARG A 165 6.26 18.20 7.82
CA ARG A 165 6.01 19.39 6.99
C ARG A 165 6.78 20.59 7.54
N GLU A 166 6.90 21.64 6.74
CA GLU A 166 7.76 22.79 7.06
C GLU A 166 7.44 23.49 8.39
N LYS A 167 6.16 23.53 8.79
CA LYS A 167 5.68 24.29 9.95
C LYS A 167 5.22 23.41 11.11
N ASP A 168 4.80 22.20 10.80
CA ASP A 168 4.23 21.20 11.70
C ASP A 168 4.29 19.82 11.02
N GLY A 169 4.04 18.74 11.76
CA GLY A 169 3.88 17.39 11.23
C GLY A 169 2.40 17.00 11.10
N LEU A 170 2.19 15.84 10.47
CA LEU A 170 0.94 15.08 10.56
C LEU A 170 1.22 13.73 11.20
N VAL A 171 0.30 13.24 12.02
CA VAL A 171 0.33 11.87 12.53
C VAL A 171 -0.95 11.18 12.07
N VAL A 172 -0.79 10.17 11.23
CA VAL A 172 -1.88 9.30 10.78
C VAL A 172 -1.84 8.03 11.62
N THR A 173 -2.86 7.80 12.43
CA THR A 173 -2.94 6.67 13.36
C THR A 173 -3.98 5.66 12.89
N LEU A 174 -3.58 4.42 12.63
CA LEU A 174 -4.47 3.26 12.52
C LEU A 174 -4.70 2.67 13.91
N THR A 175 -5.96 2.58 14.32
CA THR A 175 -6.37 1.91 15.55
C THR A 175 -7.15 0.65 15.18
N GLN A 176 -6.69 -0.51 15.62
CA GLN A 176 -7.43 -1.77 15.47
C GLN A 176 -7.68 -2.37 16.85
N GLY A 177 -8.95 -2.52 17.21
CA GLY A 177 -9.34 -3.11 18.48
C GLY A 177 -9.32 -4.64 18.40
N GLY A 178 -8.28 -5.28 18.91
CA GLY A 178 -8.21 -6.75 18.97
C GLY A 178 -7.61 -7.37 17.71
N ALA A 179 -8.29 -8.36 17.13
CA ALA A 179 -7.81 -9.05 15.92
C ALA A 179 -7.76 -8.08 14.73
N GLU A 180 -6.69 -8.18 13.96
CA GLU A 180 -6.44 -7.32 12.81
C GLU A 180 -7.55 -7.45 11.76
N ASP A 181 -8.14 -6.32 11.36
CA ASP A 181 -9.08 -6.28 10.24
C ASP A 181 -8.34 -5.93 8.95
N ALA A 182 -8.24 -6.89 8.04
CA ALA A 182 -7.53 -6.76 6.77
C ALA A 182 -8.15 -5.70 5.84
N ALA A 183 -9.47 -5.49 5.90
CA ALA A 183 -10.15 -4.48 5.09
C ALA A 183 -9.82 -3.07 5.59
N VAL A 184 -9.87 -2.86 6.91
CA VAL A 184 -9.49 -1.58 7.52
C VAL A 184 -8.02 -1.27 7.27
N ARG A 185 -7.13 -2.27 7.38
CA ARG A 185 -5.71 -2.11 7.07
C ARG A 185 -5.50 -1.72 5.60
N SER A 186 -6.15 -2.42 4.67
CA SER A 186 -6.06 -2.14 3.24
C SER A 186 -6.54 -0.73 2.91
N ALA A 187 -7.65 -0.30 3.50
CA ALA A 187 -8.19 1.05 3.36
C ALA A 187 -7.24 2.12 3.93
N PHE A 188 -6.61 1.85 5.08
CA PHE A 188 -5.61 2.74 5.66
C PHE A 188 -4.35 2.88 4.78
N LEU A 189 -3.84 1.79 4.23
CA LEU A 189 -2.71 1.86 3.29
C LEU A 189 -3.08 2.62 2.01
N ARG A 190 -4.32 2.47 1.53
CA ARG A 190 -4.84 3.23 0.39
C ARG A 190 -4.96 4.72 0.68
N LEU A 191 -5.44 5.07 1.88
CA LEU A 191 -5.48 6.44 2.35
C LEU A 191 -4.08 7.07 2.29
N LEU A 192 -3.04 6.38 2.77
CA LEU A 192 -1.66 6.89 2.69
C LEU A 192 -1.17 7.03 1.24
N ARG A 193 -1.49 6.08 0.36
CA ARG A 193 -1.06 6.08 -1.05
C ARG A 193 -1.74 7.17 -1.88
N THR A 194 -2.94 7.58 -1.51
CA THR A 194 -3.75 8.58 -2.23
C THR A 194 -3.77 9.92 -1.52
N MET A 195 -3.02 10.05 -0.42
CA MET A 195 -2.91 11.30 0.32
C MET A 195 -2.18 12.33 -0.52
N ASP A 196 -2.79 13.51 -0.64
CA ASP A 196 -2.22 14.70 -1.25
C ASP A 196 -2.26 15.83 -0.21
N ILE A 197 -1.12 16.49 -0.02
CA ILE A 197 -0.84 17.41 1.07
C ILE A 197 -0.53 18.79 0.49
N ASP A 198 -1.57 19.63 0.41
CA ASP A 198 -1.51 20.99 -0.12
C ASP A 198 -0.45 21.83 0.62
N GLY A 199 0.63 22.17 -0.09
CA GLY A 199 1.75 22.98 0.43
C GLY A 199 3.01 22.21 0.84
N GLY A 200 3.15 20.94 0.47
CA GLY A 200 4.26 20.05 0.84
C GLY A 200 5.52 20.07 -0.04
N GLY A 201 5.70 21.06 -0.91
CA GLY A 201 6.90 21.17 -1.74
C GLY A 201 8.07 21.79 -0.98
N VAL A 202 8.96 20.98 -0.39
CA VAL A 202 10.30 21.46 0.02
C VAL A 202 11.33 21.03 -1.01
N SER A 203 11.76 22.00 -1.81
CA SER A 203 13.04 21.94 -2.51
C SER A 203 14.20 22.14 -1.53
N ASN A 204 15.25 21.35 -1.75
CA ASN A 204 16.62 21.42 -1.21
C ASN A 204 16.93 20.72 0.11
N SER A 205 17.31 19.45 -0.11
CA SER A 205 18.37 18.70 0.55
C SER A 205 18.04 18.16 1.93
N PRO A 206 17.97 16.82 2.06
CA PRO A 206 18.08 16.23 3.37
C PRO A 206 19.45 16.57 3.96
N ARG A 207 19.48 17.03 5.21
CA ARG A 207 20.72 16.97 6.02
C ARG A 207 20.96 15.51 6.40
N PHE A 208 21.31 14.69 5.42
CA PHE A 208 21.95 13.41 5.69
C PHE A 208 23.42 13.69 5.99
N SER A 209 23.81 13.48 7.25
CA SER A 209 25.21 13.31 7.57
C SER A 209 25.76 12.18 6.70
N SER A 210 26.89 12.45 6.04
CA SER A 210 27.60 11.54 5.15
C SER A 210 27.65 10.10 5.70
N GLY A 211 26.97 9.17 5.02
CA GLY A 211 27.25 7.75 5.19
C GLY A 211 26.09 6.75 5.10
N SER A 212 24.82 7.14 5.04
CA SER A 212 23.72 6.17 5.10
C SER A 212 23.00 5.98 3.77
N LEU A 213 23.16 4.79 3.20
CA LEU A 213 22.42 4.26 2.06
C LEU A 213 20.96 4.06 2.48
N MET A 214 20.02 4.83 1.91
CA MET A 214 18.60 4.75 2.26
C MET A 214 18.04 3.38 1.87
N PRO A 215 17.46 2.60 2.79
CA PRO A 215 16.89 1.29 2.46
C PRO A 215 15.60 1.44 1.64
N CYS A 216 15.35 0.48 0.76
CA CYS A 216 14.16 0.41 -0.11
C CYS A 216 13.70 -1.04 -0.30
N GLY A 217 12.51 -1.25 -0.84
CA GLY A 217 11.92 -2.58 -0.96
C GLY A 217 11.37 -3.11 0.38
N GLY A 218 11.35 -4.42 0.52
CA GLY A 218 10.88 -5.19 1.66
C GLY A 218 9.41 -5.61 1.53
N PRO A 219 8.93 -6.51 2.41
CA PRO A 219 7.51 -6.82 2.56
C PRO A 219 6.67 -5.58 2.92
N HIS A 220 7.36 -4.51 3.29
CA HIS A 220 6.85 -3.22 3.73
C HIS A 220 6.82 -2.13 2.64
N GLY A 221 7.39 -2.40 1.46
CA GLY A 221 7.22 -1.58 0.26
C GLY A 221 7.86 -0.19 0.30
N LEU A 222 9.07 -0.04 0.88
CA LEU A 222 9.78 1.24 0.87
C LEU A 222 10.13 1.65 -0.58
N LEU A 223 9.71 2.83 -1.00
CA LEU A 223 10.00 3.39 -2.33
C LEU A 223 11.16 4.39 -2.27
N CYS A 224 11.95 4.44 -3.34
CA CYS A 224 13.01 5.43 -3.47
C CYS A 224 12.47 6.80 -3.88
N PRO A 225 13.17 7.89 -3.50
CA PRO A 225 12.91 9.24 -3.99
C PRO A 225 13.00 9.34 -5.53
N GLU A 226 12.44 10.42 -6.08
CA GLU A 226 12.50 10.70 -7.51
C GLU A 226 13.96 10.83 -8.00
N GLY A 227 14.31 10.13 -9.09
CA GLY A 227 15.67 10.09 -9.65
C GLY A 227 16.59 9.02 -9.05
N GLU A 228 16.08 8.22 -8.10
CA GLU A 228 16.77 7.07 -7.53
C GLU A 228 16.05 5.76 -7.88
N PHE A 229 16.78 4.64 -7.84
CA PHE A 229 16.19 3.31 -7.97
C PHE A 229 16.67 2.39 -6.86
N CYS A 230 15.83 1.41 -6.53
CA CYS A 230 16.13 0.47 -5.47
C CYS A 230 17.09 -0.61 -5.98
N ALA A 231 18.32 -0.60 -5.46
CA ALA A 231 19.34 -1.58 -5.79
C ALA A 231 19.46 -2.65 -4.70
N PHE A 232 19.25 -3.89 -5.09
CA PHE A 232 19.40 -5.07 -4.24
C PHE A 232 20.83 -5.61 -4.37
N SER A 233 21.45 -6.00 -3.26
CA SER A 233 22.81 -6.53 -3.31
C SER A 233 22.85 -7.99 -3.79
N SER A 234 21.71 -8.70 -3.75
CA SER A 234 21.53 -10.02 -4.35
C SER A 234 20.07 -10.32 -4.73
N LEU A 235 19.87 -11.33 -5.60
CA LEU A 235 18.56 -11.74 -6.14
C LEU A 235 17.58 -12.39 -5.13
N GLY A 236 17.91 -12.40 -3.84
CA GLY A 236 17.05 -12.95 -2.77
C GLY A 236 16.86 -12.00 -1.59
N GLU A 237 17.37 -10.79 -1.66
CA GLU A 237 17.14 -9.78 -0.63
C GLU A 237 15.79 -9.12 -0.83
N GLU A 238 14.99 -9.09 0.23
CA GLU A 238 13.73 -8.36 0.21
C GLU A 238 13.99 -6.86 0.33
N THR A 239 15.10 -6.41 0.93
CA THR A 239 15.44 -4.99 1.12
C THR A 239 16.69 -4.61 0.33
N GLY A 240 16.60 -3.53 -0.45
CA GLY A 240 17.70 -2.91 -1.18
C GLY A 240 18.06 -1.53 -0.63
N ILE A 241 18.84 -0.79 -1.40
CA ILE A 241 19.27 0.59 -1.11
C ILE A 241 18.99 1.51 -2.29
N CYS A 242 18.51 2.72 -2.04
CA CYS A 242 18.31 3.70 -3.09
C CYS A 242 19.64 4.22 -3.62
N ILE A 243 19.79 4.18 -4.93
CA ILE A 243 20.96 4.69 -5.63
C ILE A 243 20.54 5.62 -6.77
N LEU A 244 21.30 6.70 -6.95
CA LEU A 244 21.08 7.66 -8.02
C LEU A 244 21.22 7.00 -9.39
N GLN A 245 20.28 7.32 -10.29
CA GLN A 245 20.43 6.98 -11.69
C GLN A 245 21.63 7.74 -12.26
N SER A 246 22.75 7.04 -12.48
CA SER A 246 23.86 7.61 -13.24
C SER A 246 23.41 7.77 -14.69
N THR A 247 23.17 9.00 -15.12
CA THR A 247 22.98 9.32 -16.52
C THR A 247 24.31 9.11 -17.24
N THR A 248 24.50 7.92 -17.81
CA THR A 248 25.56 7.71 -18.80
C THR A 248 25.22 8.55 -20.03
N SER A 249 25.80 9.74 -20.08
CA SER A 249 25.93 10.54 -21.29
C SER A 249 26.98 9.86 -22.17
N SER A 250 26.51 9.24 -23.25
CA SER A 250 27.33 8.83 -24.39
C SER A 250 27.79 10.03 -25.21
#